data_AF-A0A0L0UR84-F1
#
_entry.id   AF-A0A0L0UR84-F1
#
_cell.length_a   1.000
_cell.length_b   1.000
_cell.length_c   1.000
_cell.angle_alpha   90.00
_cell.angle_beta   90.00
_cell.angle_gamma   90.00
#
_symmetry.space_group_name_H-M   'P 1'
#
loop_
_entity.id
_entity.type
_entity.pdbx_description
1 polymer ?
#
loop_
_entity_poly.entity_id
_entity_poly.type
_entity_poly.pdbx_seq_one_letter_code
_entity_poly.pdbx_strand_id
1 'polypeptide(L)'
;MSLASGRYMETLGWMSLSGLDEPEQKPKFTQCYLDANRVTYEFHEGEKFDTLEGVQTSAKLTRAAEAFDIHHRLGVAPHSFFGYRVLSTSKESLSYLFTGPDGVFETIVKNREHSNPMLGIIHTTAMRADLYKGNFTSNDQYVTMPFDNFFQYVVDVPQKTAEEVLGILDAGGPDQNKAQLRQLRRGFEMGEGIPRDQNFHLGHDVNEYYLAWIRLQSGDHHHQQHTLMSEGSDSQTTKTSYEYGYITKDQCPGNGNGAIHTPLPIVDQTEYVATSIPQDSSNLIDAVFNSSMAKFILEALNEARLLTLSTLKSSPTHPNRNYTMEKDVKEYNTAKANEVLGLYAQSKWNN
;
A
#
# COMPACT_ATOMS: atom_id res chain seq x y z
N MET A 1 24.35 -1.90 -16.86
CA MET A 1 23.64 -2.52 -15.72
C MET A 1 23.13 -1.40 -14.83
N SER A 2 21.95 -1.58 -14.22
CA SER A 2 21.39 -0.66 -13.23
C SER A 2 20.99 -1.45 -11.98
N LEU A 3 21.10 -0.82 -10.81
CA LEU A 3 20.75 -1.41 -9.51
C LEU A 3 19.56 -0.66 -8.92
N ALA A 4 18.59 -1.38 -8.37
CA ALA A 4 17.49 -0.82 -7.59
C ALA A 4 17.51 -1.44 -6.18
N SER A 5 17.55 -0.60 -5.15
CA SER A 5 17.92 -1.00 -3.78
C SER A 5 16.74 -0.94 -2.80
N GLY A 6 15.61 -1.53 -3.18
CA GLY A 6 14.45 -1.67 -2.29
C GLY A 6 13.83 -0.35 -1.82
N ARG A 7 13.31 -0.34 -0.59
CA ARG A 7 12.58 0.80 0.02
C ARG A 7 12.85 0.90 1.52
N TYR A 8 12.43 2.02 2.12
CA TYR A 8 12.30 2.23 3.58
C TYR A 8 13.52 1.89 4.43
N MET A 9 14.72 2.03 3.88
CA MET A 9 15.97 1.60 4.56
C MET A 9 15.91 0.12 4.98
N GLU A 10 15.27 -0.73 4.18
CA GLU A 10 15.28 -2.19 4.36
C GLU A 10 16.45 -2.84 3.63
N THR A 11 16.96 -2.19 2.57
CA THR A 11 17.97 -2.76 1.67
C THR A 11 19.08 -1.76 1.37
N LEU A 12 20.32 -2.17 1.56
CA LEU A 12 21.51 -1.52 1.04
C LEU A 12 21.98 -2.29 -0.21
N GLY A 13 21.82 -1.68 -1.39
CA GLY A 13 22.31 -2.27 -2.64
C GLY A 13 23.80 -2.01 -2.83
N TRP A 14 24.54 -3.06 -3.16
CA TRP A 14 25.96 -3.04 -3.48
C TRP A 14 26.18 -3.53 -4.91
N MET A 15 27.12 -2.91 -5.62
CA MET A 15 27.56 -3.36 -6.94
C MET A 15 29.07 -3.13 -7.08
N SER A 16 29.78 -4.11 -7.62
CA SER A 16 31.19 -3.99 -7.98
C SER A 16 31.40 -4.21 -9.49
N LEU A 17 32.46 -3.61 -10.01
CA LEU A 17 32.80 -3.60 -11.42
C LEU A 17 34.27 -3.94 -11.61
N SER A 18 34.56 -4.87 -12.51
CA SER A 18 35.94 -5.23 -12.90
C SER A 18 36.11 -5.31 -14.41
N GLY A 19 37.37 -5.31 -14.88
CA GLY A 19 37.72 -5.36 -16.31
C GLY A 19 37.64 -4.02 -17.02
N LEU A 20 37.77 -2.90 -16.30
CA LEU A 20 37.76 -1.55 -16.89
C LEU A 20 39.03 -1.25 -17.70
N ASP A 21 40.14 -1.91 -17.37
CA ASP A 21 41.43 -1.75 -18.06
C ASP A 21 41.55 -2.62 -19.32
N GLU A 22 40.52 -3.40 -19.65
CA GLU A 22 40.46 -4.30 -20.80
C GLU A 22 39.40 -3.80 -21.81
N PRO A 23 39.71 -2.76 -22.62
CA PRO A 23 38.72 -2.03 -23.43
C PRO A 23 38.03 -2.88 -24.50
N GLU A 24 38.61 -4.04 -24.85
CA GLU A 24 38.04 -4.99 -25.81
C GLU A 24 37.05 -5.98 -25.16
N GLN A 25 37.02 -6.05 -23.83
CA GLN A 25 36.13 -6.93 -23.08
C GLN A 25 34.98 -6.15 -22.43
N LYS A 26 33.82 -6.81 -22.31
CA LYS A 26 32.71 -6.25 -21.55
C LYS A 26 33.07 -6.30 -20.04
N PRO A 27 32.90 -5.20 -19.30
CA PRO A 27 33.10 -5.20 -17.86
C PRO A 27 32.23 -6.24 -17.15
N LYS A 28 32.77 -6.82 -16.08
CA LYS A 28 32.07 -7.82 -15.25
C LYS A 28 31.48 -7.14 -14.02
N PHE A 29 30.21 -7.42 -13.78
CA PHE A 29 29.45 -6.86 -12.67
C PHE A 29 29.14 -7.94 -11.65
N THR A 30 29.18 -7.58 -10.38
CA THR A 30 28.57 -8.36 -9.30
C THR A 30 27.72 -7.44 -8.44
N GLN A 31 26.65 -7.97 -7.87
CA GLN A 31 25.69 -7.22 -7.08
C GLN A 31 25.33 -7.99 -5.80
N CYS A 32 24.98 -7.24 -4.76
CA CYS A 32 24.48 -7.79 -3.51
C CYS A 32 23.41 -6.86 -2.91
N TYR A 33 22.33 -7.42 -2.38
CA TYR A 33 21.29 -6.69 -1.65
C TYR A 33 21.41 -7.07 -0.18
N LEU A 34 21.90 -6.12 0.62
CA LEU A 34 22.18 -6.32 2.03
C LEU A 34 20.99 -5.88 2.86
N ASP A 35 20.55 -6.70 3.81
CA ASP A 35 19.55 -6.27 4.78
C ASP A 35 20.14 -5.14 5.63
N ALA A 36 19.37 -4.09 5.79
CA ALA A 36 19.82 -2.87 6.43
C ALA A 36 19.78 -2.98 7.97
N ASN A 37 20.59 -3.89 8.51
CA ASN A 37 20.69 -4.13 9.94
C ASN A 37 22.15 -4.24 10.40
N ARG A 38 22.39 -4.03 11.69
CA ARG A 38 23.73 -4.01 12.29
C ARG A 38 24.47 -5.34 12.08
N VAL A 39 23.80 -6.48 12.17
CA VAL A 39 24.40 -7.81 12.01
C VAL A 39 24.98 -7.98 10.61
N THR A 40 24.23 -7.59 9.59
CA THR A 40 24.70 -7.59 8.20
C THR A 40 25.88 -6.65 8.01
N TYR A 41 25.84 -5.47 8.62
CA TYR A 41 26.94 -4.52 8.48
C TYR A 41 28.21 -4.99 9.18
N GLU A 42 28.12 -5.52 10.40
CA GLU A 42 29.25 -6.09 11.15
C GLU A 42 29.87 -7.28 10.40
N PHE A 43 29.05 -8.11 9.76
CA PHE A 43 29.54 -9.21 8.93
C PHE A 43 30.43 -8.73 7.76
N HIS A 44 30.09 -7.60 7.13
CA HIS A 44 30.82 -7.07 5.98
C HIS A 44 31.97 -6.12 6.34
N GLU A 45 31.89 -5.41 7.46
CA GLU A 45 32.96 -4.51 7.92
C GLU A 45 34.04 -5.25 8.71
N GLY A 46 33.64 -6.15 9.62
CA GLY A 46 34.51 -6.82 10.58
C GLY A 46 34.34 -6.31 12.02
N GLU A 47 35.36 -6.55 12.85
CA GLU A 47 35.31 -6.35 14.30
C GLU A 47 35.32 -4.88 14.76
N LYS A 48 35.51 -3.90 13.85
CA LYS A 48 35.66 -2.46 14.19
C LYS A 48 34.56 -1.60 13.58
N PHE A 49 33.33 -2.12 13.61
CA PHE A 49 32.18 -1.51 12.99
C PHE A 49 31.81 -0.11 13.50
N ASP A 50 31.81 0.10 14.83
CA ASP A 50 31.40 1.39 15.40
C ASP A 50 32.49 2.46 15.24
N THR A 51 32.13 3.58 14.59
CA THR A 51 32.96 4.79 14.51
C THR A 51 32.46 5.86 15.49
N LEU A 52 33.35 6.77 15.91
CA LEU A 52 32.96 7.90 16.75
C LEU A 52 31.86 8.75 16.10
N GLU A 53 31.95 8.99 14.79
CA GLU A 53 30.95 9.72 14.02
C GLU A 53 29.60 8.98 13.96
N GLY A 54 29.64 7.65 13.76
CA GLY A 54 28.44 6.81 13.74
C GLY A 54 27.69 6.87 15.06
N VAL A 55 28.39 6.67 16.18
CA VAL A 55 27.81 6.75 17.54
C VAL A 55 27.23 8.14 17.82
N GLN A 56 27.95 9.20 17.44
CA GLN A 56 27.46 10.58 17.60
C GLN A 56 26.22 10.86 16.74
N THR A 57 26.15 10.29 15.54
CA THR A 57 25.00 10.42 14.65
C THR A 57 23.79 9.69 15.22
N SER A 58 23.95 8.46 15.70
CA SER A 58 22.89 7.74 16.41
C SER A 58 22.36 8.53 17.61
N ALA A 59 23.25 9.10 18.43
CA ALA A 59 22.85 9.93 19.57
C ALA A 59 22.14 11.24 19.17
N LYS A 60 22.42 11.80 17.98
CA LYS A 60 21.67 12.94 17.44
C LYS A 60 20.27 12.53 16.98
N LEU A 61 20.15 11.38 16.30
CA LEU A 61 18.87 10.84 15.85
C LEU A 61 17.97 10.46 17.03
N THR A 62 18.51 9.83 18.07
CA THR A 62 17.77 9.53 19.30
C THR A 62 17.21 10.81 19.95
N ARG A 63 18.04 11.85 20.09
CA ARG A 63 17.58 13.14 20.63
C ARG A 63 16.54 13.82 19.75
N ALA A 64 16.64 13.68 18.43
CA ALA A 64 15.62 14.19 17.52
C ALA A 64 14.30 13.45 17.70
N ALA A 65 14.32 12.12 17.79
CA ALA A 65 13.14 11.30 18.03
C ALA A 65 12.44 11.66 19.35
N GLU A 66 13.21 11.89 20.42
CA GLU A 66 12.71 12.38 21.70
C GLU A 66 12.12 13.80 21.59
N ALA A 67 12.80 14.72 20.91
CA ALA A 67 12.34 16.11 20.76
C ALA A 67 11.05 16.22 19.92
N PHE A 68 10.86 15.34 18.94
CA PHE A 68 9.64 15.23 18.15
C PHE A 68 8.54 14.40 18.84
N ASP A 69 8.82 13.80 20.01
CA ASP A 69 7.91 12.94 20.77
C ASP A 69 7.26 11.82 19.92
N ILE A 70 8.04 11.23 19.02
CA ILE A 70 7.51 10.21 18.09
C ILE A 70 7.18 8.88 18.78
N HIS A 71 7.63 8.72 20.03
CA HIS A 71 7.33 7.57 20.89
C HIS A 71 6.08 7.77 21.74
N HIS A 72 5.40 8.92 21.62
CA HIS A 72 4.13 9.16 22.30
C HIS A 72 3.11 8.07 21.97
N ARG A 73 2.67 7.33 23.00
CA ARG A 73 1.74 6.21 22.83
C ARG A 73 0.31 6.72 22.67
N LEU A 74 -0.33 6.37 21.56
CA LEU A 74 -1.71 6.70 21.23
C LEU A 74 -2.70 5.58 21.59
N GLY A 75 -2.22 4.33 21.68
CA GLY A 75 -2.99 3.17 22.13
C GLY A 75 -2.19 1.88 22.11
N VAL A 76 -2.85 0.73 22.33
CA VAL A 76 -2.23 -0.60 22.25
C VAL A 76 -2.97 -1.47 21.23
N ALA A 77 -2.38 -1.65 20.05
CA ALA A 77 -2.97 -2.46 18.99
C ALA A 77 -3.10 -3.93 19.43
N PRO A 78 -4.30 -4.54 19.35
CA PRO A 78 -4.57 -5.87 19.91
C PRO A 78 -3.88 -7.00 19.15
N HIS A 79 -3.67 -6.81 17.85
CA HIS A 79 -2.92 -7.68 16.94
C HIS A 79 -2.34 -6.84 15.80
N SER A 80 -1.54 -7.48 14.94
CA SER A 80 -0.99 -6.82 13.76
C SER A 80 -2.07 -6.70 12.67
N PHE A 81 -2.00 -5.64 11.88
CA PHE A 81 -2.82 -5.39 10.70
C PHE A 81 -1.90 -5.24 9.48
N PHE A 82 -2.13 -6.05 8.46
CA PHE A 82 -1.27 -6.14 7.29
C PHE A 82 -1.89 -5.46 6.07
N GLY A 83 -1.07 -4.77 5.29
CA GLY A 83 -1.51 -4.09 4.06
C GLY A 83 -1.81 -5.05 2.91
N TYR A 84 -1.02 -6.10 2.73
CA TYR A 84 -1.13 -7.02 1.58
C TYR A 84 -0.86 -8.49 1.88
N ARG A 85 -0.61 -8.87 3.15
CA ARG A 85 -0.28 -10.25 3.53
C ARG A 85 -1.49 -11.16 3.71
N VAL A 86 -2.68 -10.58 3.92
CA VAL A 86 -3.95 -11.26 4.20
C VAL A 86 -5.07 -10.60 3.43
N LEU A 87 -6.13 -11.34 3.08
CA LEU A 87 -7.25 -10.82 2.29
C LEU A 87 -7.86 -9.57 2.94
N SER A 88 -8.33 -8.61 2.13
CA SER A 88 -8.96 -7.36 2.58
C SER A 88 -10.17 -7.55 3.52
N THR A 89 -10.78 -8.73 3.51
CA THR A 89 -11.91 -9.12 4.37
C THR A 89 -11.48 -9.73 5.72
N SER A 90 -10.19 -10.02 5.90
CA SER A 90 -9.64 -10.55 7.15
C SER A 90 -9.61 -9.48 8.22
N LYS A 91 -9.89 -9.85 9.49
CA LYS A 91 -9.73 -8.94 10.64
C LYS A 91 -8.29 -8.46 10.83
N GLU A 92 -7.32 -9.22 10.33
CA GLU A 92 -5.90 -8.84 10.33
C GLU A 92 -5.52 -7.95 9.14
N SER A 93 -6.47 -7.55 8.30
CA SER A 93 -6.20 -6.64 7.19
C SER A 93 -6.28 -5.18 7.66
N LEU A 94 -5.32 -4.38 7.21
CA LEU A 94 -5.37 -2.93 7.40
C LEU A 94 -6.55 -2.31 6.62
N SER A 95 -6.90 -2.85 5.46
CA SER A 95 -8.11 -2.46 4.73
C SER A 95 -9.37 -2.70 5.56
N TYR A 96 -9.47 -3.87 6.21
CA TYR A 96 -10.60 -4.18 7.09
C TYR A 96 -10.64 -3.30 8.34
N LEU A 97 -9.48 -2.91 8.89
CA LEU A 97 -9.42 -1.93 9.98
C LEU A 97 -10.09 -0.60 9.58
N PHE A 98 -9.94 -0.18 8.33
CA PHE A 98 -10.60 1.03 7.84
C PHE A 98 -12.07 0.83 7.54
N THR A 99 -12.42 -0.22 6.81
CA THR A 99 -13.75 -0.36 6.18
C THR A 99 -14.71 -1.29 6.92
N GLY A 100 -14.20 -2.09 7.85
CA GLY A 100 -14.98 -3.05 8.60
C GLY A 100 -15.98 -2.40 9.57
N PRO A 101 -16.89 -3.19 10.15
CA PRO A 101 -17.74 -2.73 11.24
C PRO A 101 -16.88 -2.21 12.40
N ASP A 102 -17.23 -1.06 12.97
CA ASP A 102 -16.42 -0.36 13.99
C ASP A 102 -15.00 0.02 13.53
N GLY A 103 -14.75 0.06 12.21
CA GLY A 103 -13.49 0.49 11.62
C GLY A 103 -13.25 1.99 11.73
N VAL A 104 -12.12 2.44 11.17
CA VAL A 104 -11.71 3.86 11.17
C VAL A 104 -12.77 4.75 10.53
N PHE A 105 -13.35 4.32 9.40
CA PHE A 105 -14.38 5.09 8.73
C PHE A 105 -15.60 5.29 9.62
N GLU A 106 -16.16 4.21 10.19
CA GLU A 106 -17.35 4.27 11.03
C GLU A 106 -17.13 4.96 12.38
N THR A 107 -15.92 4.84 12.96
CA THR A 107 -15.62 5.35 14.29
C THR A 107 -15.19 6.82 14.27
N ILE A 108 -14.34 7.20 13.32
CA ILE A 108 -13.66 8.51 13.30
C ILE A 108 -14.13 9.40 12.16
N VAL A 109 -14.28 8.84 10.95
CA VAL A 109 -14.55 9.66 9.75
C VAL A 109 -16.03 10.00 9.64
N LYS A 110 -16.92 9.08 10.00
CA LYS A 110 -18.37 9.23 9.84
C LYS A 110 -18.90 10.50 10.52
N ASN A 111 -19.52 11.38 9.74
CA ASN A 111 -20.18 12.57 10.25
C ASN A 111 -21.60 12.21 10.69
N ARG A 112 -21.88 12.29 11.99
CA ARG A 112 -23.17 11.89 12.59
C ARG A 112 -24.30 12.89 12.34
N GLU A 113 -23.99 14.10 11.88
CA GLU A 113 -24.99 15.10 11.52
C GLU A 113 -25.65 14.82 10.16
N HIS A 114 -25.06 13.91 9.36
CA HIS A 114 -25.60 13.50 8.08
C HIS A 114 -26.61 12.37 8.25
N SER A 115 -27.79 12.52 7.63
CA SER A 115 -28.84 11.50 7.66
C SER A 115 -28.61 10.34 6.70
N ASN A 116 -27.82 10.56 5.65
CA ASN A 116 -27.54 9.54 4.63
C ASN A 116 -26.49 8.54 5.14
N PRO A 117 -26.60 7.25 4.78
CA PRO A 117 -25.53 6.29 4.99
C PRO A 117 -24.25 6.69 4.24
N MET A 118 -23.10 6.36 4.82
CA MET A 118 -21.78 6.64 4.26
C MET A 118 -21.25 5.43 3.47
N LEU A 119 -20.80 5.68 2.24
CA LEU A 119 -19.88 4.81 1.52
C LEU A 119 -18.48 5.42 1.58
N GLY A 120 -17.67 4.97 2.55
CA GLY A 120 -16.28 5.40 2.71
C GLY A 120 -15.37 4.60 1.80
N ILE A 121 -14.67 5.26 0.88
CA ILE A 121 -13.79 4.65 -0.12
C ILE A 121 -12.36 5.13 0.14
N ILE A 122 -11.40 4.19 0.14
CA ILE A 122 -9.99 4.48 0.29
C ILE A 122 -9.17 3.63 -0.69
N HIS A 123 -8.13 4.24 -1.25
CA HIS A 123 -7.13 3.53 -2.03
C HIS A 123 -6.14 2.83 -1.09
N THR A 124 -5.78 1.57 -1.35
CA THR A 124 -4.94 0.78 -0.45
C THR A 124 -3.55 1.38 -0.25
N THR A 125 -2.98 2.03 -1.27
CA THR A 125 -1.69 2.76 -1.18
C THR A 125 -1.70 4.00 -0.27
N ALA A 126 -2.87 4.45 0.18
CA ALA A 126 -2.94 5.46 1.24
C ALA A 126 -2.29 4.93 2.53
N MET A 127 -2.30 3.61 2.71
CA MET A 127 -1.63 2.89 3.77
C MET A 127 -0.28 2.35 3.28
N ARG A 128 0.81 2.78 3.91
CA ARG A 128 2.19 2.62 3.40
C ARG A 128 3.00 1.54 4.08
N ALA A 129 2.57 1.10 5.25
CA ALA A 129 3.23 0.09 6.06
C ALA A 129 2.22 -0.71 6.88
N ASP A 130 2.61 -1.92 7.28
CA ASP A 130 1.84 -2.71 8.24
C ASP A 130 1.80 -2.01 9.60
N LEU A 131 0.75 -2.30 10.37
CA LEU A 131 0.62 -1.85 11.77
C LEU A 131 0.85 -3.06 12.66
N TYR A 132 1.86 -3.03 13.52
CA TYR A 132 2.19 -4.19 14.37
C TYR A 132 1.48 -4.15 15.72
N LYS A 133 1.20 -5.34 16.26
CA LYS A 133 0.68 -5.52 17.63
C LYS A 133 1.56 -4.81 18.66
N GLY A 134 0.93 -4.18 19.66
CA GLY A 134 1.62 -3.57 20.79
C GLY A 134 1.41 -2.07 20.87
N ASN A 135 2.36 -1.34 21.44
CA ASN A 135 2.27 0.11 21.55
C ASN A 135 2.17 0.73 20.16
N PHE A 136 1.06 1.43 19.90
CA PHE A 136 0.88 2.24 18.71
C PHE A 136 1.24 3.69 19.06
N THR A 137 2.23 4.26 18.38
CA THR A 137 2.76 5.60 18.68
C THR A 137 2.50 6.62 17.59
N SER A 138 2.80 7.89 17.85
CA SER A 138 2.80 8.95 16.84
C SER A 138 3.66 8.59 15.61
N ASN A 139 4.80 7.92 15.81
CA ASN A 139 5.62 7.41 14.70
C ASN A 139 4.84 6.41 13.83
N ASP A 140 4.19 5.43 14.45
CA ASP A 140 3.45 4.37 13.72
C ASP A 140 2.32 4.97 12.89
N GLN A 141 1.61 5.98 13.41
CA GLN A 141 0.60 6.73 12.67
C GLN A 141 1.14 7.28 11.35
N TYR A 142 2.27 7.97 11.37
CA TYR A 142 2.86 8.56 10.16
C TYR A 142 3.50 7.52 9.25
N VAL A 143 4.11 6.46 9.81
CA VAL A 143 4.68 5.36 9.01
C VAL A 143 3.57 4.59 8.27
N THR A 144 2.45 4.33 8.93
CA THR A 144 1.32 3.62 8.34
C THR A 144 0.54 4.50 7.36
N MET A 145 0.24 5.76 7.68
CA MET A 145 -0.58 6.64 6.82
C MET A 145 -0.05 8.09 6.85
N PRO A 146 0.93 8.45 6.01
CA PRO A 146 1.65 9.73 6.13
C PRO A 146 0.94 10.95 5.53
N PHE A 147 -0.06 10.73 4.68
CA PHE A 147 -0.60 11.81 3.84
C PHE A 147 -1.54 12.74 4.61
N ASP A 148 -1.28 14.04 4.55
CA ASP A 148 -2.14 15.11 5.09
C ASP A 148 -3.36 15.40 4.18
N ASN A 149 -4.04 14.35 3.75
CA ASN A 149 -5.30 14.47 3.02
C ASN A 149 -6.44 14.73 4.03
N PHE A 150 -7.50 15.38 3.57
CA PHE A 150 -8.73 15.54 4.33
C PHE A 150 -9.84 14.73 3.67
N PHE A 151 -10.89 14.41 4.42
CA PHE A 151 -12.03 13.65 3.90
C PHE A 151 -13.04 14.59 3.26
N GLN A 152 -13.44 14.25 2.04
CA GLN A 152 -14.45 14.93 1.26
C GLN A 152 -15.54 13.94 0.85
N TYR A 153 -16.64 14.45 0.33
CA TYR A 153 -17.73 13.61 -0.12
C TYR A 153 -18.52 14.22 -1.27
N VAL A 154 -19.23 13.34 -1.98
CA VAL A 154 -20.35 13.70 -2.87
C VAL A 154 -21.64 13.31 -2.15
N VAL A 155 -22.50 14.30 -1.94
CA VAL A 155 -23.79 14.15 -1.24
C VAL A 155 -24.86 13.53 -2.15
N ASP A 156 -25.81 12.82 -1.55
CA ASP A 156 -27.03 12.36 -2.20
C ASP A 156 -26.80 11.49 -3.45
N VAL A 157 -25.78 10.64 -3.45
CA VAL A 157 -25.51 9.70 -4.56
C VAL A 157 -26.58 8.61 -4.55
N PRO A 158 -27.33 8.38 -5.65
CA PRO A 158 -28.30 7.31 -5.71
C PRO A 158 -27.65 5.96 -5.37
N GLN A 159 -28.28 5.16 -4.51
CA GLN A 159 -27.72 3.91 -3.99
C GLN A 159 -27.19 3.00 -5.10
N LYS A 160 -27.97 2.78 -6.16
CA LYS A 160 -27.56 1.96 -7.33
C LYS A 160 -26.34 2.51 -8.06
N THR A 161 -26.14 3.82 -8.06
CA THR A 161 -24.93 4.42 -8.61
C THR A 161 -23.76 4.19 -7.67
N ALA A 162 -23.95 4.36 -6.35
CA ALA A 162 -22.91 4.12 -5.36
C ALA A 162 -22.42 2.66 -5.33
N GLU A 163 -23.33 1.69 -5.50
CA GLU A 163 -23.04 0.25 -5.55
C GLU A 163 -22.10 -0.15 -6.70
N GLU A 164 -22.12 0.59 -7.82
CA GLU A 164 -21.30 0.30 -9.00
C GLU A 164 -19.90 0.95 -8.93
N VAL A 165 -19.72 1.99 -8.10
CA VAL A 165 -18.48 2.79 -8.08
C VAL A 165 -17.25 1.95 -7.81
N LEU A 166 -17.29 1.06 -6.81
CA LEU A 166 -16.13 0.25 -6.44
C LEU A 166 -15.71 -0.68 -7.58
N GLY A 167 -16.68 -1.31 -8.25
CA GLY A 167 -16.40 -2.19 -9.41
C GLY A 167 -15.77 -1.44 -10.58
N ILE A 168 -16.17 -0.19 -10.83
CA ILE A 168 -15.58 0.65 -11.89
C ILE A 168 -14.16 1.07 -11.54
N LEU A 169 -13.91 1.42 -10.27
CA LEU A 169 -12.58 1.78 -9.79
C LEU A 169 -11.62 0.59 -9.90
N ASP A 170 -12.04 -0.60 -9.48
CA ASP A 170 -11.22 -1.82 -9.54
C ASP A 170 -11.05 -2.35 -10.99
N ALA A 171 -11.96 -2.01 -11.90
CA ALA A 171 -11.80 -2.29 -13.35
C ALA A 171 -10.85 -1.29 -14.06
N GLY A 172 -10.21 -0.38 -13.31
CA GLY A 172 -9.24 0.60 -13.81
C GLY A 172 -9.85 1.88 -14.40
N GLY A 173 -11.16 2.08 -14.35
CA GLY A 173 -11.83 3.24 -14.96
C GLY A 173 -11.44 3.51 -16.44
N PRO A 174 -11.89 4.62 -17.04
CA PRO A 174 -11.57 4.96 -18.42
C PRO A 174 -10.10 5.39 -18.62
N ASP A 175 -9.50 5.98 -17.58
CA ASP A 175 -8.15 6.53 -17.60
C ASP A 175 -7.07 5.49 -17.24
N GLN A 176 -7.30 4.53 -16.32
CA GLN A 176 -6.33 3.44 -16.17
C GLN A 176 -6.46 2.39 -17.28
N ASN A 177 -7.63 2.15 -17.88
CA ASN A 177 -7.65 1.31 -19.10
C ASN A 177 -6.79 1.92 -20.21
N LYS A 178 -6.78 3.26 -20.35
CA LYS A 178 -5.86 3.96 -21.27
C LYS A 178 -4.42 4.01 -20.76
N ALA A 179 -4.18 4.09 -19.45
CA ALA A 179 -2.84 4.11 -18.86
C ALA A 179 -2.20 2.71 -18.88
N GLN A 180 -2.91 1.65 -18.47
CA GLN A 180 -2.54 0.25 -18.63
C GLN A 180 -2.35 -0.12 -20.10
N LEU A 181 -3.24 0.26 -21.03
CA LEU A 181 -3.00 0.02 -22.47
C LEU A 181 -1.77 0.79 -22.98
N ARG A 182 -1.49 1.99 -22.46
CA ARG A 182 -0.27 2.76 -22.77
C ARG A 182 0.97 2.23 -22.04
N GLN A 183 0.84 1.59 -20.89
CA GLN A 183 1.93 0.97 -20.11
C GLN A 183 2.27 -0.41 -20.65
N LEU A 184 1.27 -1.21 -21.06
CA LEU A 184 1.43 -2.45 -21.81
C LEU A 184 2.07 -2.21 -23.18
N ARG A 185 1.71 -1.12 -23.88
CA ARG A 185 2.42 -0.70 -25.11
C ARG A 185 3.85 -0.21 -24.83
N ARG A 186 4.08 0.54 -23.74
CA ARG A 186 5.41 1.08 -23.40
C ARG A 186 6.36 0.07 -22.74
N GLY A 187 5.84 -1.00 -22.15
CA GLY A 187 6.63 -2.14 -21.68
C GLY A 187 7.35 -2.89 -22.80
N PHE A 188 6.90 -2.73 -24.05
CA PHE A 188 7.56 -3.25 -25.25
C PHE A 188 8.47 -2.24 -25.97
N GLU A 189 8.42 -0.95 -25.61
CA GLU A 189 9.21 0.12 -26.22
C GLU A 189 10.05 0.83 -25.16
N MET A 190 11.21 0.25 -24.85
CA MET A 190 12.27 0.93 -24.09
C MET A 190 12.69 2.21 -24.82
N GLY A 191 12.23 3.38 -24.36
CA GLY A 191 12.55 4.62 -25.08
C GLY A 191 12.39 5.93 -24.32
N GLU A 192 11.30 6.17 -23.60
CA GLU A 192 11.06 7.49 -23.01
C GLU A 192 10.50 7.44 -21.59
N GLY A 193 10.98 8.36 -20.76
CA GLY A 193 10.74 8.40 -19.32
C GLY A 193 9.27 8.30 -18.92
N ILE A 194 9.04 7.61 -17.79
CA ILE A 194 7.74 7.51 -17.14
C ILE A 194 7.19 8.94 -16.93
N PRO A 195 6.03 9.30 -17.52
CA PRO A 195 5.41 10.58 -17.24
C PRO A 195 5.13 10.68 -15.73
N ARG A 196 5.70 11.68 -15.07
CA ARG A 196 5.45 11.97 -13.66
C ARG A 196 4.07 12.63 -13.53
N ASP A 197 3.02 11.85 -13.71
CA ASP A 197 1.64 12.27 -13.55
C ASP A 197 1.18 12.12 -12.09
N GLN A 198 -0.12 12.35 -11.81
CA GLN A 198 -0.66 12.22 -10.46
C GLN A 198 -0.49 10.80 -9.87
N ASN A 199 -0.42 9.74 -10.70
CA ASN A 199 -0.20 8.38 -10.22
C ASN A 199 1.23 8.18 -9.70
N PHE A 200 2.22 8.80 -10.37
CA PHE A 200 3.62 8.81 -9.92
C PHE A 200 3.77 9.52 -8.56
N HIS A 201 3.07 10.65 -8.37
CA HIS A 201 3.12 11.39 -7.11
C HIS A 201 2.42 10.66 -5.95
N LEU A 202 1.41 9.84 -6.24
CA LEU A 202 0.74 8.99 -5.26
C LEU A 202 1.51 7.67 -5.02
N GLY A 203 2.47 7.34 -5.89
CA GLY A 203 3.28 6.12 -5.83
C GLY A 203 2.52 4.84 -6.19
N HIS A 204 1.42 4.96 -6.94
CA HIS A 204 0.58 3.82 -7.33
C HIS A 204 1.33 2.89 -8.30
N ASP A 205 2.04 3.47 -9.27
CA ASP A 205 2.86 2.74 -10.23
C ASP A 205 3.99 1.98 -9.54
N VAL A 206 4.71 2.63 -8.63
CA VAL A 206 5.81 2.01 -7.86
C VAL A 206 5.30 0.86 -6.98
N ASN A 207 4.13 1.03 -6.35
CA ASN A 207 3.57 0.00 -5.49
C ASN A 207 3.17 -1.25 -6.29
N GLU A 208 2.55 -1.09 -7.46
CA GLU A 208 2.19 -2.23 -8.32
C GLU A 208 3.42 -3.01 -8.78
N TYR A 209 4.49 -2.33 -9.24
CA TYR A 209 5.74 -3.00 -9.58
C TYR A 209 6.37 -3.74 -8.39
N TYR A 210 6.35 -3.11 -7.21
CA TYR A 210 6.84 -3.74 -5.99
C TYR A 210 6.03 -4.98 -5.61
N LEU A 211 4.69 -4.91 -5.58
CA LEU A 211 3.85 -6.04 -5.22
C LEU A 211 3.94 -7.16 -6.25
N ALA A 212 4.02 -6.86 -7.55
CA ALA A 212 4.30 -7.84 -8.59
C ALA A 212 5.65 -8.55 -8.35
N TRP A 213 6.69 -7.80 -7.98
CA TRP A 213 7.98 -8.36 -7.62
C TRP A 213 7.94 -9.24 -6.36
N ILE A 214 7.15 -8.89 -5.34
CA ILE A 214 6.93 -9.75 -4.15
C ILE A 214 6.19 -11.04 -4.51
N ARG A 215 5.13 -10.96 -5.35
CA ARG A 215 4.37 -12.13 -5.81
C ARG A 215 5.25 -13.16 -6.50
N LEU A 216 6.19 -12.73 -7.33
CA LEU A 216 7.14 -13.63 -8.00
C LEU A 216 7.95 -14.44 -6.98
N GLN A 217 8.38 -13.82 -5.88
CA GLN A 217 9.17 -14.49 -4.84
C GLN A 217 8.35 -15.51 -4.05
N SER A 218 7.11 -15.14 -3.69
CA SER A 218 6.22 -16.02 -2.93
C SER A 218 5.73 -17.20 -3.78
N GLY A 219 5.38 -16.95 -5.06
CA GLY A 219 4.86 -17.97 -5.98
C GLY A 219 5.88 -19.08 -6.28
N ASP A 220 7.12 -18.71 -6.57
CA ASP A 220 8.22 -19.66 -6.82
C ASP A 220 8.48 -20.57 -5.62
N HIS A 221 8.47 -20.01 -4.40
CA HIS A 221 8.68 -20.77 -3.18
C HIS A 221 7.55 -21.77 -2.91
N HIS A 222 6.29 -21.38 -3.14
CA HIS A 222 5.17 -22.33 -3.05
C HIS A 222 5.26 -23.44 -4.08
N HIS A 223 5.66 -23.12 -5.32
CA HIS A 223 5.86 -24.12 -6.36
C HIS A 223 6.98 -25.11 -5.98
N GLN A 224 8.13 -24.62 -5.49
CA GLN A 224 9.22 -25.47 -5.04
C GLN A 224 8.82 -26.38 -3.86
N GLN A 225 8.13 -25.85 -2.86
CA GLN A 225 7.61 -26.67 -1.76
C GLN A 225 6.65 -27.75 -2.28
N HIS A 226 5.74 -27.40 -3.18
CA HIS A 226 4.77 -28.35 -3.72
C HIS A 226 5.45 -29.45 -4.56
N THR A 227 6.47 -29.12 -5.36
CA THR A 227 7.25 -30.10 -6.12
C THR A 227 8.04 -31.03 -5.21
N LEU A 228 8.72 -30.51 -4.18
CA LEU A 228 9.45 -31.31 -3.20
C LEU A 228 8.55 -32.25 -2.38
N MET A 229 7.33 -31.82 -2.06
CA MET A 229 6.32 -32.66 -1.40
C MET A 229 5.70 -33.70 -2.35
N SER A 230 5.61 -33.40 -3.65
CA SER A 230 5.09 -34.32 -4.66
C SER A 230 6.10 -35.40 -5.08
N GLU A 231 7.41 -35.15 -4.93
CA GLU A 231 8.47 -36.09 -5.32
C GLU A 231 8.85 -37.11 -4.22
N GLY A 232 8.06 -37.23 -3.15
CA GLY A 232 8.21 -38.32 -2.18
C GLY A 232 9.55 -38.35 -1.41
N SER A 233 10.21 -37.20 -1.29
CA SER A 233 11.40 -37.07 -0.45
C SER A 233 11.01 -37.19 1.02
N ASP A 234 11.14 -38.39 1.57
CA ASP A 234 11.15 -38.73 3.01
C ASP A 234 12.37 -38.15 3.76
N SER A 235 12.94 -37.04 3.28
CA SER A 235 13.83 -36.25 4.11
C SER A 235 12.99 -35.43 5.07
N GLN A 236 12.98 -35.85 6.34
CA GLN A 236 12.84 -34.95 7.49
C GLN A 236 13.97 -33.91 7.42
N THR A 237 13.95 -33.05 6.40
CA THR A 237 14.62 -31.76 6.48
C THR A 237 13.84 -31.01 7.53
N THR A 238 14.44 -30.91 8.72
CA THR A 238 14.04 -29.93 9.72
C THR A 238 13.71 -28.65 8.97
N LYS A 239 12.44 -28.23 9.00
CA LYS A 239 11.95 -27.04 8.31
C LYS A 239 12.65 -25.86 8.98
N THR A 240 13.87 -25.55 8.56
CA THR A 240 14.62 -24.39 9.01
C THR A 240 13.87 -23.19 8.48
N SER A 241 12.98 -22.67 9.32
CA SER A 241 12.25 -21.44 9.03
C SER A 241 13.25 -20.30 9.22
N TYR A 242 13.85 -19.87 8.12
CA TYR A 242 14.62 -18.63 8.09
C TYR A 242 13.68 -17.45 8.37
N GLU A 243 14.25 -16.34 8.81
CA GLU A 243 13.50 -15.09 8.98
C GLU A 243 12.86 -14.65 7.66
N TYR A 244 11.74 -13.95 7.77
CA TYR A 244 11.09 -13.37 6.59
C TYR A 244 11.95 -12.28 5.98
N GLY A 245 12.11 -12.30 4.66
CA GLY A 245 12.86 -11.30 3.94
C GLY A 245 12.73 -11.47 2.43
N TYR A 246 13.53 -10.73 1.69
CA TYR A 246 13.50 -10.76 0.23
C TYR A 246 14.27 -11.96 -0.33
N ILE A 247 13.77 -12.52 -1.43
CA ILE A 247 14.37 -13.55 -2.29
C ILE A 247 14.50 -12.97 -3.71
N THR A 248 15.44 -12.06 -3.92
CA THR A 248 15.48 -11.23 -5.14
C THR A 248 15.73 -12.08 -6.39
N LYS A 249 14.85 -11.90 -7.39
CA LYS A 249 15.03 -12.40 -8.75
C LYS A 249 15.34 -11.20 -9.65
N ASP A 250 16.54 -11.17 -10.19
CA ASP A 250 16.99 -10.17 -11.16
C ASP A 250 17.63 -10.83 -12.39
N GLN A 251 18.16 -10.02 -13.30
CA GLN A 251 18.77 -10.51 -14.56
C GLN A 251 20.19 -11.05 -14.37
N CYS A 252 20.74 -10.96 -13.17
CA CYS A 252 22.10 -11.36 -12.91
C CYS A 252 22.17 -12.85 -12.49
N PRO A 253 23.28 -13.55 -12.78
CA PRO A 253 23.43 -14.93 -12.33
C PRO A 253 23.49 -15.04 -10.80
N GLY A 254 22.88 -16.08 -10.25
CA GLY A 254 23.00 -16.46 -8.83
C GLY A 254 21.93 -15.83 -7.90
N ASN A 255 22.18 -15.91 -6.59
CA ASN A 255 21.37 -15.24 -5.58
C ASN A 255 22.06 -13.95 -5.18
N GLY A 256 21.41 -12.81 -5.46
CA GLY A 256 21.95 -11.49 -5.13
C GLY A 256 21.72 -11.06 -3.69
N ASN A 257 21.03 -11.84 -2.85
CA ASN A 257 20.76 -11.42 -1.48
C ASN A 257 21.92 -11.69 -0.53
N GLY A 258 22.15 -10.79 0.42
CA GLY A 258 23.16 -10.92 1.47
C GLY A 258 22.83 -11.96 2.55
N ALA A 259 21.56 -12.38 2.66
CA ALA A 259 21.10 -13.39 3.62
C ALA A 259 20.07 -14.35 3.00
N ILE A 260 19.87 -15.49 3.67
CA ILE A 260 18.88 -16.52 3.29
C ILE A 260 17.57 -16.24 4.03
N HIS A 261 16.46 -16.19 3.29
CA HIS A 261 15.15 -15.81 3.82
C HIS A 261 14.05 -16.79 3.47
N THR A 262 12.96 -16.73 4.25
CA THR A 262 11.63 -17.15 3.82
C THR A 262 10.97 -15.95 3.10
N PRO A 263 10.34 -16.12 1.91
CA PRO A 263 9.77 -14.98 1.21
C PRO A 263 8.55 -14.43 1.96
N LEU A 264 8.31 -13.13 1.82
CA LEU A 264 7.16 -12.47 2.42
C LEU A 264 5.84 -13.03 1.86
N PRO A 265 4.84 -13.31 2.72
CA PRO A 265 3.53 -13.71 2.27
C PRO A 265 2.81 -12.53 1.60
N ILE A 266 2.08 -12.82 0.54
CA ILE A 266 1.29 -11.84 -0.21
C ILE A 266 0.03 -12.50 -0.74
N VAL A 267 -1.06 -11.74 -0.77
CA VAL A 267 -2.29 -12.14 -1.46
C VAL A 267 -2.73 -11.01 -2.39
N ASP A 268 -3.52 -11.34 -3.39
CA ASP A 268 -4.08 -10.31 -4.27
C ASP A 268 -5.07 -9.44 -3.51
N GLN A 269 -4.90 -8.14 -3.66
CA GLN A 269 -5.73 -7.09 -3.07
C GLN A 269 -6.37 -6.29 -4.19
N THR A 270 -7.53 -5.72 -3.92
CA THR A 270 -8.11 -4.66 -4.75
C THR A 270 -7.35 -3.35 -4.53
N GLU A 271 -7.30 -2.49 -5.54
CA GLU A 271 -6.69 -1.16 -5.41
C GLU A 271 -7.52 -0.26 -4.49
N TYR A 272 -8.84 -0.42 -4.53
CA TYR A 272 -9.78 0.32 -3.71
C TYR A 272 -10.50 -0.62 -2.75
N VAL A 273 -10.79 -0.11 -1.55
CA VAL A 273 -11.65 -0.78 -0.58
C VAL A 273 -12.67 0.21 -0.04
N ALA A 274 -13.86 -0.30 0.30
CA ALA A 274 -14.93 0.55 0.79
C ALA A 274 -15.71 -0.07 1.95
N THR A 275 -16.39 0.77 2.73
CA THR A 275 -17.39 0.33 3.71
C THR A 275 -18.59 -0.32 3.03
N SER A 276 -19.31 -1.18 3.75
CA SER A 276 -20.54 -1.78 3.24
C SER A 276 -21.68 -0.75 3.21
N ILE A 277 -22.46 -0.74 2.12
CA ILE A 277 -23.71 0.03 2.03
C ILE A 277 -24.82 -0.70 2.81
N PRO A 278 -25.47 -0.07 3.80
CA PRO A 278 -26.59 -0.69 4.51
C PRO A 278 -27.80 -0.90 3.58
N GLN A 279 -28.35 -2.11 3.55
CA GLN A 279 -29.44 -2.48 2.62
C GLN A 279 -30.78 -1.77 2.90
N ASP A 280 -30.99 -1.23 4.12
CA ASP A 280 -32.34 -0.88 4.62
C ASP A 280 -32.60 0.62 4.87
N SER A 281 -31.78 1.57 4.41
CA SER A 281 -31.84 2.93 5.01
C SER A 281 -31.90 4.18 4.13
N SER A 282 -31.62 4.15 2.82
CA SER A 282 -31.82 5.36 1.99
C SER A 282 -31.64 5.06 0.52
N ASN A 283 -32.43 5.71 -0.34
CA ASN A 283 -32.17 5.73 -1.79
C ASN A 283 -30.90 6.54 -2.14
N LEU A 284 -30.30 7.23 -1.16
CA LEU A 284 -29.22 8.19 -1.30
C LEU A 284 -28.09 7.91 -0.30
N ILE A 285 -26.86 7.95 -0.79
CA ILE A 285 -25.63 7.59 -0.10
C ILE A 285 -24.65 8.76 -0.19
N ASP A 286 -23.96 9.05 0.91
CA ASP A 286 -22.84 9.98 0.91
C ASP A 286 -21.57 9.22 0.55
N ALA A 287 -21.02 9.46 -0.64
CA ALA A 287 -19.77 8.84 -1.08
C ALA A 287 -18.58 9.64 -0.54
N VAL A 288 -17.89 9.10 0.47
CA VAL A 288 -16.82 9.75 1.23
C VAL A 288 -15.46 9.19 0.84
N PHE A 289 -14.46 10.05 0.63
CA PHE A 289 -13.13 9.68 0.15
C PHE A 289 -12.08 10.73 0.53
N ASN A 290 -10.80 10.37 0.41
CA ASN A 290 -9.69 11.32 0.61
C ASN A 290 -9.62 12.33 -0.56
N SER A 291 -9.28 13.59 -0.26
CA SER A 291 -9.25 14.68 -1.25
C SER A 291 -8.37 14.39 -2.48
N SER A 292 -7.27 13.65 -2.34
CA SER A 292 -6.41 13.24 -3.46
C SER A 292 -7.12 12.32 -4.46
N MET A 293 -8.18 11.61 -4.04
CA MET A 293 -8.93 10.66 -4.86
C MET A 293 -10.07 11.31 -5.64
N ALA A 294 -10.38 12.58 -5.38
CA ALA A 294 -11.61 13.22 -5.86
C ALA A 294 -11.80 13.11 -7.38
N LYS A 295 -10.73 13.26 -8.18
CA LYS A 295 -10.80 13.11 -9.63
C LYS A 295 -11.27 11.69 -10.04
N PHE A 296 -10.63 10.66 -9.50
CA PHE A 296 -10.94 9.26 -9.81
C PHE A 296 -12.35 8.87 -9.36
N ILE A 297 -12.77 9.33 -8.19
CA ILE A 297 -14.12 9.07 -7.67
C ILE A 297 -15.19 9.76 -8.52
N LEU A 298 -14.98 11.01 -8.94
CA LEU A 298 -15.93 11.71 -9.81
C LEU A 298 -16.05 11.05 -11.20
N GLU A 299 -14.95 10.55 -11.76
CA GLU A 299 -14.98 9.80 -13.01
C GLU A 299 -15.78 8.50 -12.86
N ALA A 300 -15.51 7.72 -11.81
CA ALA A 300 -16.22 6.48 -11.53
C ALA A 300 -17.71 6.71 -11.23
N LEU A 301 -18.06 7.74 -10.45
CA LEU A 301 -19.45 8.13 -10.16
C LEU A 301 -20.21 8.51 -11.44
N ASN A 302 -19.56 9.23 -12.35
CA ASN A 302 -20.17 9.64 -13.62
C ASN A 302 -20.39 8.45 -14.55
N GLU A 303 -19.46 7.50 -14.58
CA GLU A 303 -19.61 6.25 -15.33
C GLU A 303 -20.70 5.37 -14.74
N ALA A 304 -20.68 5.14 -13.42
CA ALA A 304 -21.71 4.41 -12.68
C ALA A 304 -23.10 4.99 -12.96
N ARG A 305 -23.23 6.32 -12.92
CA ARG A 305 -24.48 7.03 -13.23
C ARG A 305 -25.00 6.69 -14.63
N LEU A 306 -24.12 6.65 -15.64
CA LEU A 306 -24.50 6.30 -17.01
C LEU A 306 -24.93 4.84 -17.14
N LEU A 307 -24.22 3.92 -16.48
CA LEU A 307 -24.58 2.50 -16.43
C LEU A 307 -25.96 2.30 -15.78
N THR A 308 -26.20 2.93 -14.63
CA THR A 308 -27.49 2.88 -13.93
C THR A 308 -28.63 3.48 -14.78
N LEU A 309 -28.40 4.56 -15.53
CA LEU A 309 -29.41 5.17 -16.41
C LEU A 309 -29.75 4.30 -17.64
N SER A 310 -28.78 3.58 -18.19
CA SER A 310 -29.01 2.68 -19.32
C SER A 310 -29.83 1.43 -18.94
N THR A 311 -29.74 1.00 -17.68
CA THR A 311 -30.45 -0.17 -17.16
C THR A 311 -31.85 0.19 -16.63
N LEU A 312 -32.04 1.41 -16.12
CA LEU A 312 -33.33 1.91 -15.62
C LEU A 312 -33.99 2.82 -16.67
N LYS A 313 -34.97 2.29 -17.40
CA LYS A 313 -35.89 3.11 -18.22
C LYS A 313 -36.57 4.16 -17.32
N SER A 314 -36.06 5.39 -17.36
CA SER A 314 -36.62 6.60 -16.73
C SER A 314 -37.01 6.46 -15.25
N SER A 315 -36.05 6.61 -14.33
CA SER A 315 -36.35 7.00 -12.95
C SER A 315 -36.13 8.51 -12.77
N PRO A 316 -37.12 9.27 -12.25
CA PRO A 316 -37.05 10.73 -12.10
C PRO A 316 -36.10 11.22 -10.99
N THR A 317 -35.44 10.31 -10.26
CA THR A 317 -34.57 10.64 -9.10
C THR A 317 -33.08 10.73 -9.44
N HIS A 318 -32.65 10.38 -10.66
CA HIS A 318 -31.24 10.51 -11.03
C HIS A 318 -30.96 11.92 -11.57
N PRO A 319 -30.01 12.67 -11.00
CA PRO A 319 -29.58 13.92 -11.61
C PRO A 319 -29.07 13.62 -13.03
N ASN A 320 -29.73 14.19 -14.03
CA ASN A 320 -29.31 14.08 -15.43
C ASN A 320 -28.13 15.02 -15.74
N ARG A 321 -27.16 15.09 -14.83
CA ARG A 321 -25.93 15.87 -14.97
C ARG A 321 -24.76 15.11 -14.38
N ASN A 322 -23.57 15.43 -14.85
CA ASN A 322 -22.35 14.91 -14.25
C ASN A 322 -22.09 15.56 -12.89
N TYR A 323 -21.45 14.79 -12.01
CA TYR A 323 -20.83 15.28 -10.79
C TYR A 323 -19.54 16.04 -11.15
N THR A 324 -19.33 17.21 -10.56
CA THR A 324 -18.13 18.04 -10.75
C THR A 324 -17.51 18.48 -9.43
N MET A 325 -16.22 18.80 -9.49
CA MET A 325 -15.44 19.21 -8.31
C MET A 325 -16.05 20.46 -7.64
N GLU A 326 -16.46 21.47 -8.42
CA GLU A 326 -16.91 22.75 -7.87
C GLU A 326 -18.30 22.69 -7.24
N LYS A 327 -19.15 21.76 -7.70
CA LYS A 327 -20.58 21.74 -7.33
C LYS A 327 -20.90 20.66 -6.31
N ASP A 328 -20.24 19.52 -6.42
CA ASP A 328 -20.68 18.29 -5.77
C ASP A 328 -19.73 17.80 -4.69
N VAL A 329 -18.45 18.17 -4.77
CA VAL A 329 -17.45 17.77 -3.77
C VAL A 329 -17.40 18.80 -2.64
N LYS A 330 -17.58 18.34 -1.42
CA LYS A 330 -17.52 19.14 -0.19
C LYS A 330 -16.63 18.46 0.84
N GLU A 331 -16.08 19.23 1.75
CA GLU A 331 -15.41 18.67 2.93
C GLU A 331 -16.44 17.95 3.81
N TYR A 332 -16.09 16.76 4.30
CA TYR A 332 -17.00 15.88 5.03
C TYR A 332 -16.86 16.04 6.55
N ASN A 333 -15.63 16.20 7.03
CA ASN A 333 -15.28 16.43 8.43
C ASN A 333 -13.92 17.15 8.53
N THR A 334 -13.48 17.45 9.75
CA THR A 334 -12.19 18.12 10.01
C THR A 334 -11.01 17.16 10.21
N ALA A 335 -11.22 15.85 10.19
CA ALA A 335 -10.18 14.87 10.48
C ALA A 335 -9.20 14.76 9.30
N LYS A 336 -7.91 14.63 9.62
CA LYS A 336 -6.86 14.39 8.63
C LYS A 336 -6.55 12.91 8.51
N ALA A 337 -6.28 12.47 7.29
CA ALA A 337 -5.93 11.11 6.95
C ALA A 337 -4.68 10.62 7.72
N ASN A 338 -3.71 11.48 7.96
CA ASN A 338 -2.54 11.15 8.77
C ASN A 338 -2.78 11.21 10.29
N GLU A 339 -4.00 11.47 10.76
CA GLU A 339 -4.36 11.53 12.19
C GLU A 339 -5.40 10.47 12.58
N VAL A 340 -6.20 9.96 11.63
CA VAL A 340 -7.35 9.10 11.94
C VAL A 340 -6.98 7.81 12.67
N LEU A 341 -5.80 7.23 12.40
CA LEU A 341 -5.35 6.03 13.12
C LEU A 341 -5.02 6.33 14.59
N GLY A 342 -4.46 7.49 14.90
CA GLY A 342 -4.25 7.93 16.28
C GLY A 342 -5.54 8.17 17.02
N LEU A 343 -6.48 8.88 16.39
CA LEU A 343 -7.81 9.10 16.95
C LEU A 343 -8.56 7.77 17.17
N TYR A 344 -8.44 6.84 16.22
CA TYR A 344 -9.00 5.49 16.33
C TYR A 344 -8.39 4.72 17.50
N ALA A 345 -7.06 4.67 17.59
CA ALA A 345 -6.33 4.01 18.66
C ALA A 345 -6.73 4.58 20.02
N GLN A 346 -6.83 5.91 20.14
CA GLN A 346 -7.25 6.57 21.36
C GLN A 346 -8.68 6.19 21.77
N SER A 347 -9.56 6.00 20.79
CA SER A 347 -10.96 5.63 21.01
C SER A 347 -11.19 4.15 21.29
N LYS A 348 -10.40 3.25 20.68
CA LYS A 348 -10.71 1.80 20.65
C LYS A 348 -9.64 0.93 21.32
N TRP A 349 -8.42 1.41 21.49
CA TRP A 349 -7.26 0.62 21.93
C TRP A 349 -6.65 1.09 23.27
N ASN A 350 -7.36 1.94 24.01
CA ASN A 350 -6.94 2.47 25.32
C ASN A 350 -7.56 1.73 26.52
N ASN A 351 -8.08 0.52 26.31
CA ASN A 351 -8.69 -0.30 27.37
C ASN A 351 -7.68 -1.18 28.10
#